data_AF-A0A954HSP6-F1
#
_entry.id   AF-A0A954HSP6-F1
#
_cell.length_a   1.000
_cell.length_b   1.000
_cell.length_c   1.000
_cell.angle_alpha   90.00
_cell.angle_beta   90.00
_cell.angle_gamma   90.00
#
_symmetry.space_group_name_H-M   'P 1'
#
loop_
_entity.id
_entity.type
_entity.pdbx_description
1 polymer ?
#
loop_
_entity_poly.entity_id
_entity_poly.type
_entity_poly.pdbx_seq_one_letter_code
_entity_poly.pdbx_strand_id
1 'polypeptide(L)'
;MKMLKMLWSDEAGVLLSAEAAVVGTVAVIGISTGLSVVSEAVNRELQETGFAIRSLDQSYTIPSRSGCGASTAGSSYTQPPVKQALADLQKTARQAEQAEKAQAERLKEQMQKKEDPRKKPNKTKPNQKKPTSV
;
A
#
# COMPACT_ATOMS: atom_id res chain seq x y z
N MET A 1 -14.53 -2.22 57.97
CA MET A 1 -14.68 -2.16 56.49
C MET A 1 -15.65 -1.04 56.08
N LYS A 2 -15.32 0.24 56.33
CA LYS A 2 -16.15 1.38 55.87
C LYS A 2 -15.79 1.83 54.45
N MET A 3 -14.49 1.79 54.13
CA MET A 3 -13.98 2.19 52.82
C MET A 3 -14.46 1.27 51.68
N LEU A 4 -14.48 -0.04 51.91
CA LEU A 4 -15.03 -1.03 50.96
C LEU A 4 -16.54 -0.86 50.73
N LYS A 5 -17.30 -0.43 51.75
CA LYS A 5 -18.73 -0.12 51.59
C LYS A 5 -18.94 1.16 50.80
N MET A 6 -18.11 2.19 50.99
CA MET A 6 -18.20 3.43 50.19
C MET A 6 -17.86 3.17 48.72
N LEU A 7 -16.86 2.34 48.42
CA LEU A 7 -16.55 1.96 47.04
C LEU A 7 -17.70 1.18 46.38
N TRP A 8 -18.36 0.29 47.13
CA TRP A 8 -19.49 -0.50 46.64
C TRP A 8 -20.79 0.31 46.50
N SER A 9 -20.85 1.51 47.06
CA SER A 9 -22.01 2.41 46.99
C SER A 9 -21.75 3.62 46.09
N ASP A 10 -20.60 3.68 45.42
CA ASP A 10 -20.24 4.76 44.49
C ASP A 10 -20.80 4.46 43.09
N GLU A 11 -22.11 4.66 42.95
CA GLU A 11 -22.82 4.55 41.67
C GLU A 11 -22.45 5.70 40.71
N ALA A 12 -22.07 6.87 41.25
CA ALA A 12 -21.77 8.06 40.47
C ALA A 12 -20.43 7.95 39.71
N GLY A 13 -19.39 7.38 40.34
CA GLY A 13 -18.09 7.14 39.69
C GLY A 13 -18.12 6.04 38.61
N VAL A 14 -18.97 5.02 38.79
CA VAL A 14 -19.14 3.92 37.82
C VAL A 14 -19.91 4.38 36.58
N LEU A 15 -20.97 5.18 36.75
CA LEU A 15 -21.75 5.72 35.63
C LEU A 15 -20.91 6.65 34.73
N LEU A 16 -20.14 7.55 35.35
CA LEU A 16 -19.29 8.51 34.63
C LEU A 16 -18.16 7.82 33.85
N SER A 17 -17.60 6.74 34.42
CA SER A 17 -16.57 5.95 33.74
C SER A 17 -17.14 5.13 32.57
N ALA A 18 -18.35 4.60 32.71
CA ALA A 18 -19.02 3.86 31.64
C ALA A 18 -19.39 4.78 30.46
N GLU A 19 -19.91 5.97 30.72
CA GLU A 19 -20.22 6.97 29.69
C GLU A 19 -18.96 7.44 28.96
N ALA A 20 -17.89 7.74 29.71
CA ALA A 20 -16.60 8.12 29.14
C ALA A 20 -15.98 6.99 28.30
N ALA A 21 -16.15 5.72 28.69
CA ALA A 21 -15.70 4.58 27.91
C ALA A 21 -16.48 4.45 26.59
N VAL A 22 -17.80 4.63 26.61
CA VAL A 22 -18.63 4.60 25.39
C VAL A 22 -18.26 5.74 24.45
N VAL A 23 -18.16 6.98 24.95
CA VAL A 23 -17.74 8.13 24.13
C VAL A 23 -16.32 7.94 23.58
N GLY A 24 -15.39 7.43 24.39
CA GLY A 24 -14.02 7.15 23.99
C GLY A 24 -13.91 6.12 22.87
N THR A 25 -14.70 5.04 22.93
CA THR A 25 -14.69 4.01 21.87
C THR A 25 -15.25 4.54 20.56
N VAL A 26 -16.35 5.31 20.59
CA VAL A 26 -16.89 5.98 19.40
C VAL A 26 -15.89 6.98 18.82
N ALA A 27 -15.20 7.75 19.68
CA ALA A 27 -14.18 8.69 19.24
C ALA A 27 -13.00 7.98 18.55
N VAL A 28 -12.50 6.88 19.09
CA VAL A 28 -11.40 6.11 18.48
C VAL A 28 -11.81 5.53 17.13
N ILE A 29 -13.01 4.96 17.02
CA ILE A 29 -13.52 4.42 15.74
C ILE A 29 -13.70 5.55 14.72
N GLY A 30 -14.25 6.69 15.14
CA GLY A 30 -14.46 7.86 14.30
C GLY A 30 -13.14 8.42 13.76
N ILE A 31 -12.13 8.58 14.62
CA ILE A 31 -10.79 9.05 14.20
C ILE A 31 -10.11 8.02 13.29
N SER A 32 -10.17 6.74 13.64
CA SER A 32 -9.52 5.70 12.84
C SER A 32 -10.10 5.63 11.43
N THR A 33 -11.44 5.60 11.30
CA THR A 33 -12.11 5.55 10.00
C THR A 33 -11.98 6.87 9.24
N GLY A 34 -12.13 8.01 9.92
CA GLY A 34 -11.97 9.34 9.34
C GLY A 34 -10.56 9.56 8.76
N LEU A 35 -9.52 9.16 9.49
CA LEU A 35 -8.14 9.25 9.00
C LEU A 35 -7.91 8.37 7.76
N SER A 36 -8.47 7.15 7.75
CA SER A 36 -8.39 6.27 6.57
C SER A 36 -9.04 6.92 5.34
N VAL A 37 -10.23 7.51 5.49
CA VAL A 37 -10.92 8.20 4.37
C VAL A 37 -10.13 9.42 3.88
N VAL A 38 -9.60 10.24 4.79
CA VAL A 38 -8.79 11.41 4.43
C VAL A 38 -7.53 10.98 3.68
N SER A 39 -6.85 9.94 4.15
CA SER A 39 -5.65 9.41 3.48
C SER A 39 -5.97 8.90 2.08
N GLU A 40 -7.08 8.18 1.90
CA GLU A 40 -7.49 7.70 0.58
C GLU A 40 -7.83 8.86 -0.37
N ALA A 41 -8.56 9.86 0.12
CA ALA A 41 -8.94 11.03 -0.66
C ALA A 41 -7.70 11.80 -1.13
N VAL A 42 -6.76 12.11 -0.23
CA VAL A 42 -5.52 12.82 -0.59
C VAL A 42 -4.71 12.00 -1.60
N ASN A 43 -4.58 10.68 -1.40
CA ASN A 43 -3.84 9.85 -2.33
C ASN A 43 -4.51 9.81 -3.73
N ARG A 44 -5.85 9.80 -3.79
CA ARG A 44 -6.59 9.85 -5.04
C ARG A 44 -6.35 11.17 -5.79
N GLU A 45 -6.42 12.30 -5.10
CA GLU A 45 -6.15 13.62 -5.71
C GLU A 45 -4.71 13.75 -6.22
N LEU A 46 -3.74 13.19 -5.48
CA LEU A 46 -2.35 13.15 -5.93
C LEU A 46 -2.17 12.25 -7.17
N GLN A 47 -2.88 11.13 -7.23
CA GLN A 47 -2.87 10.26 -8.41
C GLN A 47 -3.46 10.96 -9.63
N GLU A 48 -4.59 11.66 -9.47
CA GLU A 48 -5.21 12.45 -10.53
C GLU A 48 -4.32 13.61 -10.99
N THR A 49 -3.66 14.29 -10.06
CA THR A 49 -2.64 15.32 -10.36
C THR A 49 -1.50 14.72 -11.19
N GLY A 50 -1.03 13.52 -10.83
CA GLY A 50 0.00 12.80 -11.60
C GLY A 50 -0.45 12.44 -13.02
N PHE A 51 -1.69 12.01 -13.20
CA PHE A 51 -2.26 11.78 -14.52
C PHE A 51 -2.39 13.07 -15.34
N ALA A 52 -2.81 14.17 -14.72
CA ALA A 52 -2.91 15.47 -15.38
C ALA A 52 -1.55 15.94 -15.89
N ILE A 53 -0.49 15.87 -15.06
CA ILE A 53 0.87 16.22 -15.48
C ILE A 53 1.33 15.35 -16.66
N ARG A 54 1.07 14.03 -16.61
CA ARG A 54 1.47 13.10 -17.68
C ARG A 54 0.62 13.23 -18.96
N SER A 55 -0.51 13.93 -18.89
CA SER A 55 -1.33 14.25 -20.05
C SER A 55 -0.79 15.42 -20.88
N LEU A 56 0.13 16.22 -20.30
CA LEU A 56 0.84 17.26 -21.02
C LEU A 56 1.82 16.64 -22.02
N ASP A 57 2.07 17.35 -23.11
CA ASP A 57 3.11 16.97 -24.06
C ASP A 57 4.49 17.31 -23.50
N GLN A 58 5.27 16.27 -23.18
CA GLN A 58 6.66 16.40 -22.70
C GLN A 58 7.68 16.20 -23.83
N SER A 59 7.25 16.26 -25.09
CA SER A 59 8.13 16.15 -26.25
C SER A 59 9.01 17.39 -26.37
N TYR A 60 10.28 17.18 -26.74
CA TYR A 60 11.21 18.28 -27.00
C TYR A 60 12.12 17.95 -28.19
N THR A 61 12.65 18.99 -28.83
CA THR A 61 13.67 18.84 -29.88
C THR A 61 14.70 19.96 -29.76
N ILE A 62 15.94 19.56 -29.58
CA ILE A 62 17.14 20.39 -29.58
C ILE A 62 17.92 20.05 -30.87
N PRO A 63 17.89 20.91 -31.90
CA PRO A 63 18.61 20.65 -33.13
C PRO A 63 20.13 20.70 -32.92
N SER A 64 20.86 19.91 -33.71
CA SER A 64 22.32 20.04 -33.81
C SER A 64 22.69 21.40 -34.41
N ARG A 65 23.89 21.90 -34.08
CA ARG A 65 24.49 23.06 -34.73
C ARG A 65 25.88 22.70 -35.20
N SER A 66 26.25 23.16 -36.38
CA SER A 66 27.63 23.04 -36.89
C SER A 66 28.08 24.39 -37.46
N GLY A 67 29.36 24.72 -37.25
CA GLY A 67 29.97 25.98 -37.69
C GLY A 67 31.45 26.06 -37.32
N CYS A 68 32.25 26.74 -38.14
CA CYS A 68 33.70 26.98 -37.92
C CYS A 68 34.51 25.72 -37.55
N GLY A 69 34.21 24.56 -38.15
CA GLY A 69 34.90 23.30 -37.88
C GLY A 69 34.47 22.59 -36.59
N ALA A 70 33.49 23.12 -35.85
CA ALA A 70 32.87 22.48 -34.70
C ALA A 70 31.44 22.02 -35.02
N SER A 71 30.99 20.96 -34.33
CA SER A 71 29.63 20.46 -34.42
C SER A 71 29.16 20.02 -33.04
N THR A 72 27.90 20.31 -32.71
CA THR A 72 27.22 19.84 -31.50
C THR A 72 26.16 18.82 -31.87
N ALA A 73 26.04 17.75 -31.08
CA ALA A 73 24.97 16.80 -31.23
C ALA A 73 23.63 17.44 -30.84
N GLY A 74 22.58 17.13 -31.62
CA GLY A 74 21.21 17.43 -31.23
C GLY A 74 20.66 16.36 -30.28
N SER A 75 19.51 16.64 -29.67
CA SER A 75 18.75 15.67 -28.88
C SER A 75 17.26 15.88 -29.10
N SER A 76 16.48 14.81 -29.08
CA SER A 76 15.02 14.94 -29.11
C SER A 76 14.39 13.81 -28.31
N TYR A 77 13.21 14.09 -27.78
CA TYR A 77 12.35 13.10 -27.16
C TYR A 77 10.93 13.32 -27.67
N THR A 78 10.26 12.23 -28.04
CA THR A 78 8.85 12.24 -28.42
C THR A 78 8.09 11.41 -27.42
N GLN A 79 7.16 12.06 -26.71
CA GLN A 79 6.32 11.38 -25.75
C GLN A 79 5.38 10.41 -26.49
N PRO A 80 5.20 9.17 -26.01
CA PRO A 80 4.17 8.29 -26.55
C PRO A 80 2.76 8.89 -26.35
N PRO A 81 1.76 8.45 -27.13
CA PRO A 81 0.40 8.95 -26.99
C PRO A 81 -0.10 8.87 -25.54
N VAL A 82 -0.75 9.94 -25.07
CA VAL A 82 -1.24 10.07 -23.68
C VAL A 82 -2.00 8.83 -23.23
N LYS A 83 -2.87 8.26 -24.08
CA LYS A 83 -3.63 7.04 -23.78
C LYS A 83 -2.74 5.85 -23.42
N GLN A 84 -1.62 5.66 -24.13
CA GLN A 84 -0.67 4.60 -23.87
C GLN A 84 0.09 4.88 -22.57
N ALA A 85 0.56 6.11 -22.38
CA ALA A 85 1.29 6.51 -21.19
C ALA A 85 0.45 6.40 -19.90
N LEU A 86 -0.86 6.66 -19.97
CA LEU A 86 -1.81 6.47 -18.87
C LEU A 86 -2.09 4.99 -18.61
N ALA A 87 -2.25 4.18 -19.65
CA ALA A 87 -2.46 2.74 -19.52
C ALA A 87 -1.26 2.06 -18.83
N ASP A 88 -0.04 2.47 -19.18
CA ASP A 88 1.18 1.97 -18.53
C ASP A 88 1.24 2.36 -17.05
N LEU A 89 0.89 3.61 -16.72
CA LEU A 89 0.88 4.07 -15.33
C LEU A 89 -0.16 3.31 -14.49
N GLN A 90 -1.36 3.10 -15.02
CA GLN A 90 -2.40 2.29 -14.37
C GLN A 90 -1.96 0.84 -14.18
N LYS A 91 -1.18 0.29 -15.12
CA LYS A 91 -0.62 -1.06 -14.98
C LYS A 91 0.37 -1.12 -13.83
N THR A 92 1.27 -0.15 -13.72
CA THR A 92 2.23 -0.05 -12.61
C THR A 92 1.52 0.11 -11.27
N ALA A 93 0.48 0.96 -11.18
CA ALA A 93 -0.32 1.13 -9.97
C ALA A 93 -1.00 -0.19 -9.54
N ARG A 94 -1.60 -0.91 -10.49
CA ARG A 94 -2.20 -2.24 -10.24
C ARG A 94 -1.18 -3.27 -9.77
N GLN A 95 0.03 -3.26 -10.34
CA GLN A 95 1.12 -4.15 -9.91
C GLN A 95 1.58 -3.85 -8.48
N ALA A 96 1.65 -2.57 -8.10
CA ALA A 96 1.98 -2.17 -6.74
C ALA A 96 0.92 -2.64 -5.73
N GLU A 97 -0.37 -2.44 -6.04
CA GLU A 97 -1.47 -2.90 -5.19
C GLU A 97 -1.49 -4.43 -5.04
N GLN A 98 -1.24 -5.16 -6.13
CA GLN A 98 -1.11 -6.62 -6.09
C GLN A 98 0.09 -7.08 -5.26
N ALA A 99 1.23 -6.37 -5.34
CA ALA A 99 2.40 -6.67 -4.55
C ALA A 99 2.15 -6.47 -3.05
N GLU A 100 1.46 -5.39 -2.66
CA GLU A 100 1.05 -5.15 -1.27
C GLU A 100 0.11 -6.25 -0.76
N LYS A 101 -0.91 -6.63 -1.54
CA LYS A 101 -1.84 -7.71 -1.18
C LYS A 101 -1.11 -9.04 -0.99
N ALA A 102 -0.20 -9.37 -1.91
CA ALA A 102 0.61 -10.59 -1.82
C ALA A 102 1.55 -10.57 -0.60
N GLN A 103 2.12 -9.42 -0.24
CA GLN A 103 2.93 -9.27 0.97
C GLN A 103 2.09 -9.45 2.23
N ALA A 104 0.88 -8.87 2.28
CA ALA A 104 -0.04 -9.03 3.40
C ALA A 104 -0.47 -10.49 3.56
N GLU A 105 -0.74 -11.20 2.47
CA GLU A 105 -1.07 -12.63 2.50
C GLU A 105 0.11 -13.47 3.01
N ARG A 106 1.33 -13.23 2.52
CA ARG A 106 2.55 -13.89 3.02
C ARG A 106 2.78 -13.64 4.50
N LEU A 107 2.51 -12.43 4.98
CA LEU A 107 2.63 -12.12 6.41
C LEU A 107 1.61 -12.91 7.23
N LYS A 108 0.35 -12.99 6.76
CA LYS A 108 -0.68 -13.82 7.39
C LYS A 108 -0.29 -15.30 7.43
N GLU A 109 0.25 -15.85 6.35
CA GLU A 109 0.76 -17.23 6.30
C GLU A 109 1.90 -17.46 7.30
N GLN A 110 2.84 -16.51 7.43
CA GLN A 110 3.93 -16.58 8.39
C GLN A 110 3.42 -16.53 9.84
N MET A 111 2.42 -15.70 10.13
CA MET A 111 1.80 -15.63 11.45
C MET A 111 1.07 -16.94 11.80
N GLN A 112 0.28 -17.49 10.87
CA GLN A 112 -0.40 -18.78 11.06
C GLN A 112 0.59 -19.94 11.28
N LYS A 113 1.70 -19.97 10.53
CA LYS A 113 2.73 -21.01 10.68
C LYS A 113 3.53 -20.89 11.99
N LYS A 114 3.58 -19.69 12.57
CA LYS A 114 4.23 -19.44 13.87
C LYS A 114 3.33 -19.78 15.06
N GLU A 115 2.00 -19.69 14.91
CA GLU A 115 1.01 -20.06 15.93
C GLU A 115 0.73 -21.57 16.02
N ASP A 116 1.03 -22.38 15.00
CA ASP A 116 0.76 -23.82 15.00
C ASP A 116 2.06 -24.68 15.09
N PRO A 117 2.56 -25.00 16.31
CA PRO A 117 3.76 -25.82 16.48
C PRO A 117 3.58 -27.31 16.13
N ARG A 118 2.39 -27.74 15.66
CA ARG A 118 2.07 -29.17 15.41
C ARG A 118 2.17 -29.62 13.95
N LYS A 119 2.32 -28.73 12.96
CA LYS A 119 2.55 -29.13 11.57
C LYS A 119 4.03 -29.42 11.30
N LYS A 120 4.43 -30.68 11.53
CA LYS A 120 5.73 -31.20 11.07
C LYS A 120 5.86 -30.97 9.55
N PRO A 121 7.02 -30.53 9.04
CA PRO A 121 7.22 -30.42 7.61
C PRO A 121 7.09 -31.81 6.99
N ASN A 122 6.10 -31.97 6.11
CA ASN A 122 5.98 -33.18 5.30
C ASN A 122 7.22 -33.23 4.40
N LYS A 123 8.15 -34.15 4.70
CA LYS A 123 9.30 -34.42 3.84
C LYS A 123 8.77 -35.08 2.57
N THR A 124 8.39 -34.26 1.58
CA THR A 124 8.14 -34.76 0.23
C THR A 124 9.47 -35.33 -0.27
N LYS A 125 9.51 -36.65 -0.45
CA LYS A 125 10.69 -37.41 -0.86
C LYS A 125 11.26 -36.82 -2.16
N PRO A 126 12.60 -36.74 -2.33
CA PRO A 126 13.19 -36.40 -3.62
C PRO A 126 12.79 -37.50 -4.60
N ASN A 127 12.06 -37.12 -5.65
CA ASN A 127 11.67 -38.05 -6.70
C ASN A 127 12.94 -38.53 -7.40
N GLN A 128 13.26 -39.81 -7.22
CA GLN A 128 14.39 -40.46 -7.85
C GLN A 128 14.15 -40.52 -9.36
N LYS A 129 15.21 -40.16 -10.10
CA LYS A 129 15.35 -40.16 -11.55
C LYS A 129 14.82 -41.45 -12.19
N LYS A 130 14.30 -41.33 -13.42
CA LYS A 130 14.54 -42.36 -14.45
C LYS A 130 15.22 -41.72 -15.67
N PRO A 131 16.36 -42.26 -16.14
CA PRO A 131 16.98 -41.90 -17.40
C PRO A 131 16.36 -42.72 -18.54
N THR A 132 16.31 -42.16 -19.74
CA THR A 132 16.10 -42.88 -21.02
C THR A 132 16.73 -41.96 -22.07
N SER A 133 18.01 -42.13 -22.43
CA SER A 133 18.65 -43.11 -23.32
C SER A 133 18.09 -43.13 -24.75
N VAL A 134 19.02 -42.78 -25.65
CA VAL A 134 19.07 -42.83 -27.13
C VAL A 134 18.36 -41.70 -27.87
#